data_AF-A0A7C5DNL7-F1
#
_entry.id   AF-A0A7C5DNL7-F1
#
_cell.length_a   1.000
_cell.length_b   1.000
_cell.length_c   1.000
_cell.angle_alpha   90.00
_cell.angle_beta   90.00
_cell.angle_gamma   90.00
#
_symmetry.space_group_name_H-M   'P 1'
#
loop_
_entity.id
_entity.type
_entity.pdbx_description
1 polymer ?
#
loop_
_entity_poly.entity_id
_entity_poly.type
_entity_poly.pdbx_seq_one_letter_code
_entity_poly.pdbx_strand_id
1 'polypeptide(L)'
;MPVNKIKTALEKELKDLRESGRDKGAEMVITDVIKPEGEFGPRVCIQGYGEKKFIKMNSNSYLGMSLNPEVIKAEEKAAEKFGVGPGAVRFISGTYAPHIELEKKLADFHGRESAMIFSSAYVTSLG
;
A
#
# COMPACT_ATOMS: atom_id res chain seq x y z
N MET A 1 19.08 -13.83 31.51
CA MET A 1 18.90 -12.46 30.99
C MET A 1 17.46 -12.23 30.56
N PRO A 2 16.90 -11.01 30.68
CA PRO A 2 15.52 -10.68 30.31
C PRO A 2 15.14 -11.09 28.87
N VAL A 3 16.08 -10.99 27.94
CA VAL A 3 15.92 -11.40 26.54
C VAL A 3 15.52 -12.88 26.40
N ASN A 4 16.06 -13.78 27.24
CA ASN A 4 15.73 -15.20 27.17
C ASN A 4 14.28 -15.47 27.56
N LYS A 5 13.73 -14.71 28.53
CA LYS A 5 12.32 -14.86 28.94
C LYS A 5 11.37 -14.42 27.82
N ILE A 6 11.68 -13.30 27.17
CA ILE A 6 10.90 -12.79 26.03
C ILE A 6 10.97 -13.80 24.87
N LYS A 7 12.17 -14.30 24.55
CA LYS A 7 12.35 -15.31 23.50
C LYS A 7 11.48 -16.54 23.74
N THR A 8 11.54 -17.13 24.95
CA THR A 8 10.73 -18.30 25.28
C THR A 8 9.23 -18.03 25.20
N ALA A 9 8.75 -16.86 25.63
CA ALA A 9 7.35 -16.49 25.50
C ALA A 9 6.91 -16.35 24.04
N LEU A 10 7.71 -15.68 23.20
CA LEU A 10 7.44 -15.53 21.77
C LEU A 10 7.49 -16.88 21.02
N GLU A 11 8.43 -17.76 21.36
CA GLU A 11 8.52 -19.10 20.78
C GLU A 11 7.28 -19.94 21.10
N LYS A 12 6.76 -19.83 22.33
CA LYS A 12 5.51 -20.47 22.72
C LYS A 12 4.33 -19.94 21.91
N GLU A 13 4.16 -18.63 21.82
CA GLU A 13 3.07 -18.03 21.04
C GLU A 13 3.13 -18.40 19.55
N LEU A 14 4.32 -18.38 18.96
CA LEU A 14 4.52 -18.80 17.57
C LEU A 14 4.19 -20.28 17.36
N LYS A 15 4.53 -21.14 18.34
CA LYS A 15 4.15 -22.55 18.32
C LYS A 15 2.64 -22.70 18.35
N ASP A 16 1.96 -22.02 19.27
CA ASP A 16 0.51 -22.08 19.42
C ASP A 16 -0.22 -21.57 18.16
N LEU A 17 0.28 -20.52 17.51
CA LEU A 17 -0.24 -20.02 16.23
C LEU A 17 -0.13 -21.06 15.11
N ARG A 18 1.02 -21.75 15.01
CA ARG A 18 1.26 -22.80 14.02
C ARG A 18 0.41 -24.04 14.26
N GLU A 19 0.34 -24.50 15.52
CA GLU A 19 -0.47 -25.68 15.87
C GLU A 19 -1.96 -25.43 15.68
N SER A 20 -2.42 -24.19 15.87
CA SER A 20 -3.81 -23.79 15.60
C SER A 20 -4.09 -23.41 14.14
N GLY A 21 -3.09 -23.42 13.25
CA GLY A 21 -3.24 -23.05 11.83
C GLY A 21 -3.66 -21.60 11.59
N ARG A 22 -3.40 -20.71 12.55
CA ARG A 22 -3.67 -19.27 12.46
C ARG A 22 -2.46 -18.46 12.05
N ASP A 23 -1.31 -19.11 11.93
CA ASP A 23 -0.13 -18.44 11.42
C ASP A 23 -0.34 -18.07 9.95
N LYS A 24 0.19 -16.92 9.56
CA LYS A 24 -0.02 -16.36 8.23
C LYS A 24 0.66 -17.17 7.12
N GLY A 25 1.67 -17.97 7.45
CA GLY A 25 2.51 -18.67 6.48
C GLY A 25 3.40 -17.73 5.66
N ALA A 26 4.01 -18.29 4.61
CA ALA A 26 4.82 -17.52 3.67
C ALA A 26 3.94 -16.74 2.68
N GLU A 27 4.35 -15.51 2.36
CA GLU A 27 3.66 -14.65 1.40
C GLU A 27 3.88 -15.12 -0.05
N MET A 28 2.88 -14.93 -0.89
CA MET A 28 3.07 -15.03 -2.34
C MET A 28 3.85 -13.81 -2.85
N VAL A 29 5.03 -14.05 -3.41
CA VAL A 29 5.88 -13.00 -3.98
C VAL A 29 5.53 -12.80 -5.44
N ILE A 30 4.96 -11.63 -5.76
CA ILE A 30 4.73 -11.20 -7.14
C ILE A 30 6.06 -10.75 -7.73
N THR A 31 6.46 -11.35 -8.84
CA THR A 31 7.73 -11.04 -9.52
C THR A 31 7.56 -10.13 -10.73
N ASP A 32 6.35 -10.10 -11.31
CA ASP A 32 6.04 -9.25 -12.47
C ASP A 32 4.55 -8.92 -12.54
N VAL A 33 4.23 -7.77 -13.15
CA VAL A 33 2.88 -7.31 -13.42
C VAL A 33 2.73 -7.02 -14.90
N ILE A 34 1.89 -7.81 -15.56
CA ILE A 34 1.61 -7.71 -16.99
C ILE A 34 0.37 -6.84 -17.17
N LYS A 35 0.51 -5.80 -18.00
CA LYS A 35 -0.58 -4.88 -18.35
C LYS A 35 -1.72 -5.62 -19.08
N PRO A 36 -2.96 -5.12 -18.99
CA PRO A 36 -4.06 -5.67 -19.77
C PRO A 36 -3.76 -5.58 -21.28
N GLU A 37 -4.16 -6.60 -22.04
CA GLU A 37 -3.94 -6.71 -23.48
C GLU A 37 -5.13 -7.45 -24.13
N GLY A 38 -5.72 -6.85 -25.17
CA GLY A 38 -6.90 -7.39 -25.85
C GLY A 38 -8.07 -7.61 -24.89
N GLU A 39 -8.60 -8.84 -24.84
CA GLU A 39 -9.70 -9.24 -23.96
C GLU A 39 -9.23 -9.61 -22.53
N PHE A 40 -7.92 -9.62 -22.27
CA PHE A 40 -7.37 -10.03 -21.00
C PHE A 40 -7.05 -8.83 -20.09
N GLY A 41 -7.65 -8.84 -18.90
CA GLY A 41 -7.23 -7.95 -17.80
C GLY A 41 -5.78 -8.19 -17.35
N PRO A 42 -5.27 -7.40 -16.38
CA PRO A 42 -3.90 -7.53 -15.90
C PRO A 42 -3.60 -8.94 -15.36
N ARG A 43 -2.34 -9.34 -15.44
CA ARG A 43 -1.83 -10.62 -14.92
C ARG A 43 -0.62 -10.40 -14.04
N VAL A 44 -0.34 -11.36 -13.17
CA VAL A 44 0.85 -11.36 -12.32
C VAL A 44 1.62 -12.67 -12.46
N CYS A 45 2.94 -12.59 -12.36
CA CYS A 45 3.81 -13.75 -12.21
C CYS A 45 4.16 -13.93 -10.73
N ILE A 46 4.22 -15.18 -10.27
CA ILE A 46 4.47 -15.52 -8.86
C ILE A 46 5.75 -16.34 -8.78
N GLN A 47 6.61 -15.99 -7.81
CA GLN A 47 7.85 -16.71 -7.56
C GLN A 47 7.58 -18.20 -7.31
N GLY A 48 8.37 -19.06 -7.94
CA GLY A 48 8.24 -20.53 -7.82
C GLY A 48 7.24 -21.18 -8.80
N TYR A 49 6.52 -20.38 -9.61
CA TYR A 49 5.55 -20.89 -10.59
C TYR A 49 6.01 -20.75 -12.06
N GLY A 50 7.30 -20.50 -12.29
CA GLY A 50 7.86 -20.33 -13.64
C GLY A 50 7.22 -19.16 -14.38
N GLU A 51 6.87 -19.36 -15.65
CA GLU A 51 6.26 -18.34 -16.53
C GLU A 51 4.73 -18.28 -16.42
N LYS A 52 4.13 -18.97 -15.45
CA LYS A 52 2.67 -19.03 -15.31
C LYS A 52 2.11 -17.66 -14.91
N LYS A 53 1.14 -17.18 -15.69
CA LYS A 53 0.43 -15.93 -15.50
C LYS A 53 -0.86 -16.15 -14.71
N PHE A 54 -1.05 -15.41 -13.63
CA PHE A 54 -2.22 -15.51 -12.74
C PHE A 54 -3.11 -14.27 -12.81
N ILE A 55 -4.39 -14.45 -12.49
CA ILE A 55 -5.33 -13.35 -12.26
C ILE A 55 -5.35 -13.06 -10.76
N LYS A 56 -5.21 -11.79 -10.37
CA LYS A 56 -5.27 -11.37 -8.97
C LYS A 56 -6.72 -11.11 -8.56
N MET A 57 -7.34 -12.09 -7.89
CA MET A 57 -8.74 -12.01 -7.42
C MET A 57 -8.88 -11.59 -5.94
N ASN A 58 -7.77 -11.28 -5.26
CA ASN A 58 -7.71 -10.88 -3.86
C ASN A 58 -7.12 -9.46 -3.70
N SER A 59 -7.50 -8.55 -4.60
CA SER A 59 -6.97 -7.18 -4.65
C SER A 59 -8.03 -6.16 -4.23
N ASN A 60 -7.57 -5.08 -3.59
CA ASN A 60 -8.40 -3.89 -3.31
C ASN A 60 -8.25 -2.81 -4.41
N SER A 61 -7.52 -3.09 -5.50
CA SER A 61 -7.39 -2.16 -6.65
C SER A 61 -8.61 -2.29 -7.56
N TYR A 62 -9.78 -1.88 -7.07
CA TYR A 62 -11.08 -2.14 -7.71
C TYR A 62 -11.22 -1.56 -9.12
N LEU A 63 -10.70 -0.35 -9.34
CA LEU A 63 -10.79 0.36 -10.62
C LEU A 63 -9.50 0.25 -11.45
N GLY A 64 -8.52 -0.55 -11.02
CA GLY A 64 -7.25 -0.72 -11.73
C GLY A 64 -6.38 0.54 -11.82
N MET A 65 -6.63 1.55 -10.96
CA MET A 65 -5.94 2.84 -11.01
C MET A 65 -4.41 2.74 -10.87
N SER A 66 -3.91 1.69 -10.22
CA SER A 66 -2.47 1.43 -10.09
C SER A 66 -1.74 1.20 -11.43
N LEU A 67 -2.47 0.87 -12.49
CA LEU A 67 -1.91 0.72 -13.86
C LEU A 67 -2.34 1.85 -14.79
N ASN A 68 -3.05 2.86 -14.27
CA ASN A 68 -3.49 3.99 -15.08
C ASN A 68 -2.27 4.85 -15.49
N PRO A 69 -2.03 5.05 -16.81
CA PRO A 69 -0.87 5.80 -17.28
C PRO A 69 -0.80 7.26 -16.80
N GLU A 70 -1.94 7.90 -16.55
CA GLU A 70 -1.98 9.28 -16.04
C GLU A 70 -1.55 9.35 -14.58
N VAL A 71 -1.94 8.36 -13.77
CA VAL A 71 -1.54 8.27 -12.35
C VAL A 71 -0.03 8.05 -12.25
N ILE A 72 0.51 7.09 -13.02
CA ILE A 72 1.95 6.80 -13.05
C ILE A 72 2.74 8.05 -13.45
N LYS A 73 2.32 8.75 -14.52
CA LYS A 73 2.97 9.98 -14.97
C LYS A 73 2.88 11.12 -13.95
N ALA A 74 1.78 11.21 -13.19
CA ALA A 74 1.64 12.21 -12.13
C ALA A 74 2.60 11.93 -10.96
N GLU A 75 2.76 10.66 -10.60
CA GLU A 75 3.72 10.21 -9.58
C GLU A 75 5.17 10.51 -10.00
N GLU A 76 5.56 10.12 -11.22
CA GLU A 76 6.90 10.40 -11.77
C GLU A 76 7.23 11.90 -11.72
N LYS A 77 6.33 12.75 -12.21
CA LYS A 77 6.52 14.22 -12.20
C LYS A 77 6.59 14.79 -10.79
N ALA A 78 5.81 14.26 -9.85
CA ALA A 78 5.83 14.72 -8.48
C ALA A 78 7.16 14.34 -7.80
N ALA A 79 7.64 13.11 -8.01
CA ALA A 79 8.92 12.65 -7.49
C ALA A 79 10.10 13.45 -8.04
N GLU A 80 10.11 13.76 -9.35
CA GLU A 80 11.13 14.63 -9.95
C GLU A 80 11.12 16.05 -9.36
N LYS A 81 9.92 16.62 -9.12
CA LYS A 81 9.77 18.00 -8.67
C LYS A 81 10.01 18.18 -7.16
N PHE A 82 9.55 17.24 -6.34
CA PHE A 82 9.49 17.38 -4.88
C PHE A 82 10.39 16.39 -4.13
N GLY A 83 11.01 15.44 -4.83
CA GLY A 83 11.70 14.31 -4.23
C GLY A 83 10.75 13.23 -3.72
N VAL A 84 11.30 12.22 -3.03
CA VAL A 84 10.56 11.04 -2.56
C VAL A 84 9.66 11.29 -1.35
N GLY A 85 9.70 12.51 -0.78
CA GLY A 85 8.85 12.87 0.34
C GLY A 85 9.31 14.15 1.04
N PRO A 86 8.49 14.66 1.99
CA PRO A 86 8.73 15.93 2.65
C PRO A 86 9.87 15.95 3.68
N GLY A 87 10.32 14.79 4.16
CA GLY A 87 11.34 14.70 5.22
C GLY A 87 10.93 15.27 6.59
N ALA A 88 9.70 15.76 6.74
CA ALA A 88 9.17 16.36 7.96
C ALA A 88 7.65 16.18 8.05
N VAL A 89 7.11 16.42 9.25
CA VAL A 89 5.65 16.48 9.50
C VAL A 89 5.06 17.81 9.00
N ARG A 90 3.72 17.82 8.82
CA ARG A 90 2.97 18.93 8.20
C ARG A 90 3.26 20.31 8.81
N PHE A 91 3.33 20.41 10.15
CA PHE A 91 3.45 21.70 10.84
C PHE A 91 4.87 22.29 10.85
N ILE A 92 5.91 21.48 10.63
CA ILE A 92 7.31 21.95 10.66
C ILE A 92 7.70 22.44 9.26
N SER A 93 7.79 21.51 8.31
CA SER A 93 8.19 21.80 6.92
C SER A 93 7.70 20.73 5.94
N GLY A 94 6.67 19.96 6.31
CA GLY A 94 6.20 18.81 5.54
C GLY A 94 4.96 19.04 4.67
N THR A 95 4.50 20.29 4.55
CA THR A 95 3.33 20.62 3.74
C THR A 95 3.76 21.09 2.35
N TYR A 96 3.59 20.23 1.34
CA TYR A 96 3.83 20.56 -0.07
C TYR A 96 2.52 20.90 -0.77
N ALA A 97 2.60 21.63 -1.89
CA ALA A 97 1.44 22.04 -2.68
C ALA A 97 0.48 20.87 -3.03
N PRO A 98 0.95 19.67 -3.43
CA PRO A 98 0.05 18.54 -3.69
C PRO A 98 -0.79 18.10 -2.50
N HIS A 99 -0.33 18.29 -1.25
CA HIS A 99 -1.14 17.99 -0.07
C HIS A 99 -2.36 18.89 0.01
N ILE A 100 -2.15 20.21 -0.12
CA ILE A 100 -3.23 21.21 -0.06
C ILE A 100 -4.19 21.06 -1.24
N GLU A 101 -3.67 20.83 -2.44
CA GLU A 101 -4.48 20.62 -3.64
C GLU A 101 -5.36 19.36 -3.53
N LEU A 102 -4.81 18.26 -2.97
CA LEU A 102 -5.57 17.04 -2.75
C LEU A 102 -6.64 17.24 -1.68
N GLU A 103 -6.32 17.88 -0.56
CA GLU A 103 -7.27 18.20 0.51
C GLU A 103 -8.45 19.03 -0.02
N LYS A 104 -8.18 20.06 -0.83
CA LYS A 104 -9.24 20.84 -1.47
C LYS A 104 -10.11 19.98 -2.39
N LYS A 105 -9.50 19.19 -3.28
CA LYS A 105 -10.24 18.31 -4.21
C LYS A 105 -11.10 17.28 -3.48
N LEU A 106 -10.62 16.75 -2.35
CA LEU A 106 -11.38 15.82 -1.52
C LEU A 106 -12.56 16.50 -0.81
N ALA A 107 -12.36 17.71 -0.30
CA ALA A 107 -13.43 18.52 0.28
C ALA A 107 -14.54 18.78 -0.75
N ASP A 108 -14.16 19.22 -1.96
CA ASP A 108 -15.08 19.47 -3.08
C ASP A 108 -15.82 18.18 -3.49
N PHE A 109 -15.10 17.06 -3.64
CA PHE A 109 -15.67 15.76 -4.01
C PHE A 109 -16.72 15.25 -3.01
N HIS A 110 -16.50 15.50 -1.71
CA HIS A 110 -17.42 15.08 -0.65
C HIS A 110 -18.46 16.15 -0.28
N GLY A 111 -18.47 17.32 -0.92
CA GLY A 111 -19.36 18.43 -0.55
C GLY A 111 -19.13 18.91 0.88
N ARG A 112 -17.87 19.01 1.31
CA ARG A 112 -17.45 19.46 2.65
C ARG A 112 -16.67 20.77 2.54
N GLU A 113 -16.64 21.53 3.63
CA GLU A 113 -15.90 22.80 3.71
C GLU A 113 -14.38 22.59 3.64
N SER A 114 -13.89 21.49 4.22
CA SER A 114 -12.47 21.16 4.26
C SER A 114 -12.26 19.66 4.35
N ALA A 115 -11.05 19.22 4.02
CA ALA A 115 -10.58 17.86 4.24
C ALA A 115 -9.14 17.89 4.74
N MET A 116 -8.71 16.81 5.39
CA MET A 116 -7.35 16.63 5.85
C MET A 116 -6.89 15.23 5.48
N ILE A 117 -5.69 15.12 4.91
CA ILE A 117 -5.10 13.82 4.57
C ILE A 117 -4.22 13.29 5.72
N PHE A 118 -4.27 11.98 5.91
CA PHE A 118 -3.39 11.21 6.79
C PHE A 118 -2.63 10.16 5.98
N SER A 119 -1.63 9.51 6.61
CA SER A 119 -0.85 8.45 5.97
C SER A 119 -1.67 7.21 5.60
N SER A 120 -2.80 6.96 6.27
CA SER A 120 -3.75 5.91 5.93
C SER A 120 -5.13 6.16 6.53
N ALA A 121 -6.15 5.49 5.98
CA ALA A 121 -7.49 5.47 6.57
C ALA A 121 -7.50 4.86 7.98
N TYR A 122 -6.59 3.91 8.27
CA TYR A 122 -6.47 3.33 9.60
C TYR A 122 -6.04 4.37 10.64
N VAL A 123 -5.00 5.15 10.34
CA VAL A 123 -4.53 6.24 11.22
C VAL A 123 -5.62 7.31 11.38
N THR A 124 -6.36 7.61 10.31
CA THR A 124 -7.49 8.56 10.37
C THR A 124 -8.55 8.12 11.40
N SER A 125 -8.83 6.83 11.48
CA SER A 125 -9.83 6.28 12.41
C SER A 125 -9.32 6.14 13.85
N LEU A 126 -8.01 6.04 14.06
CA LEU A 126 -7.44 5.87 15.39
C LEU A 126 -7.43 7.15 16.23
N GLY A 127 -7.33 8.31 15.59
CA GLY A 127 -7.20 9.60 16.27
C GLY A 127 -5.84 9.74 16.96
#